data_AF-A0A7Z8VS60-F1
#
_entry.id   AF-A0A7Z8VS60-F1
#
_cell.length_a   1.000
_cell.length_b   1.000
_cell.length_c   1.000
_cell.angle_alpha   90.00
_cell.angle_beta   90.00
_cell.angle_gamma   90.00
#
_symmetry.space_group_name_H-M   'P 1'
#
loop_
_entity.id
_entity.type
_entity.pdbx_description
1 polymer ?
#
loop_
_entity_poly.entity_id
_entity_poly.type
_entity_poly.pdbx_seq_one_letter_code
_entity_poly.pdbx_strand_id
1 'polypeptide(L)' 'MNTFQKFIMSLMGWGLALLKLLIALSLLAIAKITLRTNPDLAIAVLGTAAVIFLLWYFTPQIKQFFR' A
#
# COMPACT_ATOMS: atom_id res chain seq x y z
N MET A 1 9.12 16.18 24.28
CA MET A 1 8.76 16.14 22.84
C MET A 1 7.88 17.35 22.55
N ASN A 2 8.39 18.34 21.80
CA ASN A 2 7.73 19.63 21.64
C ASN A 2 6.46 19.51 20.76
N THR A 3 5.52 20.45 20.90
CA THR A 3 4.25 20.49 20.15
C THR A 3 4.45 20.43 18.64
N PHE A 4 5.51 21.08 18.14
CA PHE A 4 5.93 21.06 16.75
C PHE A 4 6.36 19.65 16.27
N GLN A 5 7.09 18.90 17.09
CA GLN A 5 7.47 17.51 16.77
C GLN A 5 6.24 16.60 16.68
N LYS A 6 5.26 16.76 17.58
CA LYS A 6 4.00 15.99 17.53
C LYS A 6 3.21 16.29 16.25
N PHE A 7 3.18 17.56 15.84
CA PHE A 7 2.52 17.97 14.60
C PHE A 7 3.16 17.32 13.38
N ILE A 8 4.50 17.36 13.26
CA ILE A 8 5.21 16.72 12.13
C ILE A 8 5.01 15.19 12.11
N MET A 9 5.07 14.53 13.27
CA MET A 9 4.82 13.08 13.35
C MET A 9 3.39 12.71 12.92
N SER A 10 2.40 13.51 13.34
CA SER A 10 1.01 13.33 12.91
C SER A 10 0.88 13.50 11.39
N LEU A 11 1.48 14.57 10.84
CA LEU A 11 1.45 14.87 9.41
C LEU A 11 2.07 13.73 8.58
N MET A 12 3.19 13.15 9.02
CA MET A 12 3.81 11.99 8.38
C MET A 12 2.92 10.75 8.43
N GLY A 13 2.22 10.53 9.55
CA GLY A 13 1.25 9.44 9.70
C GLY A 13 0.08 9.56 8.72
N TRP A 14 -0.49 10.77 8.61
CA TRP A 14 -1.55 11.07 7.64
C TRP A 14 -1.05 10.99 6.19
N GLY A 15 0.16 11.47 5.90
CA GLY A 15 0.77 11.37 4.57
C GLY A 15 0.97 9.90 4.13
N LEU A 16 1.44 9.04 5.03
CA LEU A 16 1.55 7.60 4.77
C LEU A 16 0.17 6.94 4.56
N ALA A 17 -0.85 7.34 5.31
CA ALA A 17 -2.21 6.84 5.12
C ALA A 17 -2.77 7.23 3.75
N LEU A 18 -2.55 8.48 3.33
CA LEU A 18 -2.99 8.99 2.03
C LEU A 18 -2.26 8.28 0.87
N LEU A 19 -0.97 8.01 1.03
CA LEU A 19 -0.19 7.23 0.08
C LEU A 19 -0.72 5.79 -0.05
N LYS A 20 -1.01 5.12 1.08
CA LYS A 20 -1.63 3.79 1.09
C LYS A 20 -2.97 3.78 0.35
N LEU A 21 -3.78 4.82 0.55
CA LEU A 21 -5.08 4.96 -0.10
C LEU A 21 -4.93 5.16 -1.63
N LEU A 22 -4.00 5.99 -2.07
CA LEU A 22 -3.71 6.17 -3.50
C LEU A 22 -3.21 4.88 -4.17
N ILE A 23 -2.35 4.13 -3.51
CA ILE A 23 -1.88 2.83 -4.00
C ILE A 23 -3.05 1.85 -4.12
N ALA A 24 -3.92 1.76 -3.11
CA ALA A 24 -5.09 0.89 -3.15
C ALA A 24 -6.06 1.25 -4.30
N LEU A 25 -6.31 2.54 -4.53
CA LEU A 25 -7.12 3.02 -5.65
C LEU A 25 -6.48 2.69 -7.01
N SER A 26 -5.16 2.83 -7.11
CA SER A 26 -4.40 2.50 -8.32
C SER A 26 -4.48 1.01 -8.63
N LEU A 27 -4.35 0.16 -7.60
CA LEU A 27 -4.51 -1.29 -7.71
C LEU A 27 -5.91 -1.67 -8.18
N LEU A 28 -6.96 -1.06 -7.62
CA LEU A 28 -8.34 -1.27 -8.05
C LEU A 28 -8.60 -0.83 -9.50
N ALA A 29 -8.02 0.30 -9.92
CA ALA A 29 -8.14 0.78 -11.29
C ALA A 29 -7.46 -0.19 -12.28
N ILE A 30 -6.25 -0.65 -11.97
CA ILE A 30 -5.54 -1.66 -12.75
C ILE A 30 -6.35 -2.95 -12.78
N ALA A 31 -6.83 -3.43 -11.63
CA ALA A 31 -7.68 -4.62 -11.52
C ALA A 31 -8.86 -4.55 -12.48
N LYS A 32 -9.60 -3.44 -12.44
CA LYS A 32 -10.79 -3.22 -13.28
C LYS A 32 -10.46 -3.26 -14.76
N ILE A 33 -9.37 -2.60 -15.17
CA ILE A 33 -8.95 -2.53 -16.57
C ILE A 33 -8.45 -3.91 -17.05
N THR A 34 -7.63 -4.59 -16.24
CA THR A 34 -7.09 -5.91 -16.59
C THR A 34 -8.19 -6.95 -16.65
N LEU A 35 -9.16 -6.96 -15.72
CA LEU A 35 -10.31 -7.87 -15.78
C LEU A 35 -11.13 -7.69 -17.06
N ARG A 36 -11.27 -6.44 -17.51
CA ARG A 36 -12.05 -6.11 -18.71
C ARG A 36 -11.33 -6.45 -20.00
N THR A 37 -10.01 -6.32 -20.03
CA THR A 37 -9.22 -6.42 -21.27
C THR A 37 -8.60 -7.80 -21.46
N ASN A 38 -8.09 -8.42 -20.41
CA ASN A 38 -7.37 -9.70 -20.46
C ASN A 38 -7.60 -10.47 -19.14
N PRO A 39 -8.76 -11.13 -18.98
CA PRO A 39 -9.14 -11.77 -17.72
C PRO A 39 -8.16 -12.88 -17.30
N ASP A 40 -7.53 -13.57 -18.26
CA ASP A 40 -6.52 -14.60 -17.99
C ASP A 40 -5.27 -14.05 -17.28
N LEU A 41 -4.90 -12.79 -17.57
CA LEU A 41 -3.77 -12.11 -16.95
C LEU A 41 -4.15 -11.41 -15.63
N ALA A 42 -5.45 -11.22 -15.37
CA ALA A 42 -5.92 -10.50 -14.19
C ALA A 42 -5.47 -11.16 -12.90
N ILE A 43 -5.49 -12.50 -12.83
CA ILE A 43 -5.07 -13.25 -11.65
C ILE A 43 -3.57 -13.05 -11.39
N ALA A 44 -2.74 -13.11 -12.43
CA ALA A 44 -1.29 -12.93 -12.30
C ALA A 44 -0.94 -11.49 -11.88
N VAL A 45 -1.56 -10.49 -12.51
CA VAL A 45 -1.33 -9.07 -12.20
C VAL A 45 -1.82 -8.74 -10.79
N LEU A 46 -3.04 -9.16 -10.43
CA LEU A 46 -3.62 -8.88 -9.11
C LEU A 46 -2.92 -9.65 -7.99
N GLY A 47 -2.57 -10.91 -8.24
CA GLY A 47 -1.80 -11.72 -7.30
C GLY A 47 -0.44 -11.10 -7.00
N THR A 48 0.31 -10.71 -8.03
CA THR A 48 1.61 -10.07 -7.86
C THR A 48 1.49 -8.73 -7.11
N ALA A 49 0.50 -7.93 -7.48
CA ALA A 49 0.29 -6.63 -6.87
C ALA A 49 -0.17 -6.73 -5.40
N ALA A 50 -0.99 -7.74 -5.08
CA ALA A 50 -1.38 -8.06 -3.70
C ALA A 50 -0.18 -8.50 -2.86
N VAL A 51 0.69 -9.38 -3.39
CA VAL A 51 1.91 -9.83 -2.68
C VAL A 51 2.84 -8.65 -2.41
N ILE A 52 3.10 -7.79 -3.39
CA ILE A 52 3.93 -6.59 -3.21
C ILE A 52 3.30 -5.65 -2.18
N PHE A 53 1.99 -5.44 -2.24
CA PHE A 53 1.27 -4.61 -1.28
C PHE A 53 1.36 -5.16 0.14
N LEU A 54 1.18 -6.47 0.33
CA LEU A 54 1.34 -7.15 1.62
C LEU A 54 2.77 -6.99 2.14
N LEU A 55 3.79 -7.28 1.34
CA LEU A 55 5.18 -7.10 1.74
C LEU A 55 5.45 -5.67 2.18
N TRP A 56 5.01 -4.68 1.41
CA TRP A 56 5.19 -3.26 1.76
C TRP A 56 4.40 -2.86 3.03
N TYR A 57 3.14 -3.28 3.14
CA TYR A 57 2.27 -2.96 4.27
C TYR A 57 2.80 -3.54 5.58
N PHE A 58 3.26 -4.80 5.55
CA PHE A 58 3.77 -5.53 6.71
C PHE A 58 5.27 -5.31 6.96
N THR A 59 6.01 -4.65 6.06
CA THR A 59 7.44 -4.33 6.21
C THR A 59 7.83 -3.83 7.61
N PRO A 60 7.14 -2.84 8.22
CA PRO A 60 7.48 -2.38 9.57
C PRO A 60 7.27 -3.43 10.66
N GLN A 61 6.25 -4.29 10.53
CA GLN A 61 5.97 -5.37 11.49
C GLN A 61 6.96 -6.52 11.34
N ILE A 62 7.33 -6.87 10.11
CA ILE A 62 8.35 -7.89 9.81
C ILE A 62 9.70 -7.45 10.40
N LYS A 63 10.10 -6.18 10.22
CA LYS A 63 11.32 -5.65 10.83
C LYS A 63 11.33 -5.70 12.36
N GLN A 64 10.16 -5.63 13.00
CA GLN A 64 10.03 -5.77 14.45
C GLN A 64 10.12 -7.23 14.92
N PHE A 65 9.71 -8.19 14.08
CA PHE A 65 9.72 -9.62 14.42
C PHE A 65 11.10 -10.26 14.34
N PHE A 66 11.98 -9.72 13.47
CA PHE A 66 13.38 -10.18 13.31
C PHE A 66 14.38 -9.44 14.21
N ARG A 67 13.90 -8.65 15.18
CA ARG A 67 14.72 -7.85 16.11
C ARG A 67 14.56 -8.37 17.53
#